data_AF-A0A6J4Y8A2-F1
#
_entry.id   AF-A0A6J4Y8A2-F1
#
_cell.length_a   1.000
_cell.length_b   1.000
_cell.length_c   1.000
_cell.angle_alpha   90.00
_cell.angle_beta   90.00
_cell.angle_gamma   90.00
#
_symmetry.space_group_name_H-M   'P 1'
#
loop_
_entity.id
_entity.type
_entity.pdbx_description
1 polymer ?
#
loop_
_entity_poly.entity_id
_entity_poly.type
_entity_poly.pdbx_seq_one_letter_code
_entity_poly.pdbx_strand_id
1 'polypeptide(L)'
;MKNPAAKRPDKNRWSSGVVGFGDPKWIAVALLYTAAMALMGQDPWYGDKYFTYNQGIFVGILAILLVAGFCWEIYLLGRPSGINLVLHCLLIVPVALLIGRIAGLPSAPEASYGLLGKLKDYVGSLTDASGLGNIIPLWIQDVFRSPGILFLIFFTAIAFTQKKANRRLALVVIAFLIPAMQTLTHTPRPSAAFGLGFAALLAGIVLQFNKYGDIVGQQNVLRRLHAVDDRLEYRCSLRIAKRTVEDGFIAEDAVLAIVQREYGRQGELDSLTLRAIAQGISQRLVREHRVLELYGDERGFFLIPYPGMLTEESLFDEIAVWIRKIVITGIAVVWLISPIDLFPDSIPVLGAVDDALISLVGAAQWLDTIKRRKLPGPPARG
;
A
#
# COMPACT_ATOMS: atom_id res chain seq x y z
N MET A 1 22.79 36.31 33.48
CA MET A 1 21.34 36.40 33.21
C MET A 1 20.92 35.20 32.37
N LYS A 2 20.13 34.30 32.95
CA LYS A 2 19.62 33.08 32.27
C LYS A 2 18.45 33.47 31.37
N ASN A 3 18.60 33.23 30.07
CA ASN A 3 17.50 33.31 29.11
C ASN A 3 16.66 32.03 29.23
N PRO A 4 15.38 32.07 29.63
CA PRO A 4 14.54 30.89 29.58
C PRO A 4 14.06 30.71 28.14
N ALA A 5 14.69 29.78 27.41
CA ALA A 5 14.16 29.31 26.15
C ALA A 5 12.80 28.66 26.42
N ALA A 6 11.73 29.36 26.06
CA ALA A 6 10.38 28.85 26.07
C ALA A 6 10.33 27.54 25.26
N LYS A 7 10.14 26.41 25.97
CA LYS A 7 9.75 25.13 25.36
C LYS A 7 8.43 25.38 24.64
N ARG A 8 8.47 25.54 23.32
CA ARG A 8 7.27 25.40 22.49
C ARG A 8 6.73 23.99 22.73
N PRO A 9 5.44 23.83 23.06
CA PRO A 9 4.85 22.50 23.18
C PRO A 9 4.91 21.82 21.80
N ASP A 10 5.52 20.64 21.73
CA ASP A 10 5.49 19.78 20.56
C ASP A 10 4.03 19.47 20.21
N LYS A 11 3.52 20.17 19.19
CA LYS A 11 2.14 20.06 18.70
C LYS A 11 1.81 18.68 18.11
N ASN A 12 2.79 17.76 18.05
CA ASN A 12 2.69 16.45 17.40
C ASN A 12 2.63 15.25 18.37
N ARG A 13 2.53 15.46 19.69
CA ARG A 13 2.53 14.33 20.65
C ARG A 13 1.31 13.41 20.51
N TRP A 14 0.22 13.89 19.89
CA TRP A 14 -0.97 13.08 19.61
C TRP A 14 -0.80 12.18 18.37
N SER A 15 0.14 12.49 17.46
CA SER A 15 0.37 11.75 16.21
C SER A 15 1.55 10.79 16.24
N SER A 16 2.21 10.59 17.39
CA SER A 16 3.10 9.44 17.54
C SER A 16 2.20 8.22 17.68
N GLY A 17 2.24 7.30 16.72
CA GLY A 17 1.50 6.02 16.81
C GLY A 17 1.93 5.20 18.02
N VAL A 18 1.57 3.93 18.04
CA VAL A 18 1.90 3.04 19.17
C VAL A 18 3.41 2.77 19.22
N VAL A 19 4.06 3.21 20.31
CA VAL A 19 5.52 3.16 20.46
C VAL A 19 6.01 1.88 21.15
N GLY A 20 5.22 1.29 22.06
CA GLY A 20 5.67 0.20 22.93
C GLY A 20 4.59 -0.37 23.85
N PHE A 21 4.94 -1.40 24.65
CA PHE A 21 3.98 -2.14 25.49
C PHE A 21 3.48 -1.30 26.66
N GLY A 22 4.32 -0.38 27.14
CA GLY A 22 3.97 0.62 28.13
C GLY A 22 3.23 1.84 27.58
N ASP A 23 2.96 1.89 26.27
CA ASP A 23 2.16 2.97 25.69
C ASP A 23 0.67 2.68 25.95
N PRO A 24 -0.07 3.53 26.68
CA PRO A 24 -1.49 3.32 26.91
C PRO A 24 -2.31 3.26 25.62
N LYS A 25 -1.80 3.84 24.51
CA LYS A 25 -2.44 3.72 23.19
C LYS A 25 -2.50 2.29 22.70
N TRP A 26 -1.52 1.44 23.00
CA TRP A 26 -1.53 0.03 22.58
C TRP A 26 -2.80 -0.67 23.09
N ILE A 27 -3.09 -0.55 24.39
CA ILE A 27 -4.26 -1.18 25.02
C ILE A 27 -5.54 -0.61 24.41
N ALA A 28 -5.61 0.71 24.24
CA ALA A 28 -6.78 1.34 23.64
C ALA A 28 -7.04 0.86 22.20
N VAL A 29 -6.01 0.79 21.34
CA VAL A 29 -6.15 0.28 19.97
C VAL A 29 -6.55 -1.19 19.97
N ALA A 30 -5.90 -2.02 20.80
CA ALA A 30 -6.23 -3.44 20.90
C ALA A 30 -7.70 -3.65 21.32
N LEU A 31 -8.17 -2.91 22.33
CA LEU A 31 -9.56 -2.95 22.77
C LEU A 31 -10.52 -2.47 21.67
N LEU A 32 -10.17 -1.44 20.90
CA LEU A 32 -10.97 -0.97 19.78
C LEU A 32 -11.08 -2.01 18.67
N TYR A 33 -9.99 -2.70 18.32
CA TYR A 33 -10.03 -3.77 17.32
C TYR A 33 -10.76 -5.02 17.82
N THR A 34 -10.60 -5.39 19.09
CA THR A 34 -11.37 -6.49 19.70
C THR A 34 -12.86 -6.15 19.78
N ALA A 35 -13.21 -4.92 20.14
CA ALA A 35 -14.59 -4.44 20.14
C ALA A 35 -15.17 -4.44 18.73
N ALA A 36 -14.41 -3.96 17.73
CA ALA A 36 -14.82 -4.03 16.32
C ALA A 36 -15.09 -5.47 15.88
N MET A 37 -14.20 -6.41 16.22
CA MET A 37 -14.40 -7.83 15.93
C MET A 37 -15.68 -8.38 16.57
N ALA A 38 -15.89 -8.14 17.87
CA ALA A 38 -17.05 -8.65 18.58
C ALA A 38 -18.36 -8.06 18.05
N LEU A 39 -18.40 -6.73 17.83
CA LEU A 39 -19.60 -6.03 17.40
C LEU A 39 -19.95 -6.30 15.93
N MET A 40 -18.95 -6.38 15.05
CA MET A 40 -19.18 -6.72 13.64
C MET A 40 -19.53 -8.19 13.47
N GLY A 41 -18.92 -9.09 14.23
CA GLY A 41 -19.20 -10.53 14.16
C GLY A 41 -20.60 -10.92 14.66
N GLN A 42 -21.23 -10.07 15.48
CA GLN A 42 -22.63 -10.24 15.90
C GLN A 42 -23.64 -9.86 14.81
N ASP A 43 -23.19 -9.32 13.68
CA ASP A 43 -24.11 -8.98 12.59
C ASP A 43 -24.79 -10.25 12.06
N PRO A 44 -26.15 -10.26 11.93
CA PRO A 44 -26.90 -11.44 11.49
C PRO A 44 -26.48 -11.99 10.13
N TRP A 45 -25.75 -11.20 9.33
CA TRP A 45 -25.15 -11.60 8.07
C TRP A 45 -24.17 -12.77 8.20
N TYR A 46 -23.36 -12.82 9.25
CA TYR A 46 -22.33 -13.85 9.40
C TYR A 46 -22.85 -15.18 9.97
N GLY A 47 -24.17 -15.32 10.17
CA GLY A 47 -24.77 -16.62 10.45
C GLY A 47 -24.85 -17.51 9.20
N ASP A 48 -25.17 -18.78 9.39
CA ASP A 48 -25.17 -19.84 8.35
C ASP A 48 -26.09 -19.59 7.13
N LYS A 49 -26.90 -18.51 7.14
CA LYS A 49 -27.86 -18.20 6.08
C LYS A 49 -27.30 -17.39 4.92
N TYR A 50 -26.29 -16.55 5.13
CA TYR A 50 -25.87 -15.55 4.13
C TYR A 50 -24.37 -15.57 3.83
N PHE A 51 -23.54 -16.00 4.77
CA PHE A 51 -22.09 -16.07 4.61
C PHE A 51 -21.62 -17.53 4.57
N THR A 52 -21.11 -17.98 3.42
CA THR A 52 -20.60 -19.35 3.28
C THR A 52 -19.11 -19.42 3.63
N TYR A 53 -18.67 -20.52 4.23
CA TYR A 53 -17.27 -20.76 4.62
C TYR A 53 -16.27 -20.53 3.46
N ASN A 54 -16.67 -20.84 2.23
CA ASN A 54 -15.84 -20.69 1.04
C ASN A 54 -15.63 -19.22 0.61
N GLN A 55 -16.61 -18.33 0.86
CA GLN A 55 -16.40 -16.88 0.72
C GLN A 55 -15.40 -16.35 1.76
N GLY A 56 -15.35 -16.97 2.94
CA GLY A 56 -14.45 -16.59 4.04
C GLY A 56 -12.96 -16.67 3.69
N ILE A 57 -12.54 -17.63 2.86
CA ILE A 57 -11.13 -17.77 2.45
C ILE A 57 -10.70 -16.56 1.60
N PHE A 58 -11.50 -16.18 0.59
CA PHE A 58 -11.18 -15.06 -0.30
C PHE A 58 -11.26 -13.71 0.39
N VAL A 59 -12.25 -13.55 1.27
CA VAL A 59 -12.36 -12.39 2.16
C VAL A 59 -11.13 -12.27 3.06
N GLY A 60 -10.65 -13.38 3.61
CA GLY A 60 -9.42 -13.44 4.40
C GLY A 60 -8.17 -13.07 3.59
N ILE A 61 -8.03 -13.60 2.37
CA ILE A 61 -6.92 -13.24 1.46
C ILE A 61 -6.93 -11.74 1.15
N LEU A 62 -8.10 -11.18 0.83
CA LEU A 62 -8.23 -9.75 0.55
C LEU A 62 -7.91 -8.88 1.77
N ALA A 63 -8.33 -9.30 2.96
CA ALA A 63 -8.00 -8.61 4.21
C ALA A 63 -6.50 -8.62 4.47
N ILE A 64 -5.83 -9.76 4.29
CA ILE A 64 -4.38 -9.88 4.43
C ILE A 64 -3.67 -8.98 3.40
N LEU A 65 -4.12 -8.97 2.15
CA LEU A 65 -3.55 -8.10 1.12
C LEU A 65 -3.66 -6.61 1.47
N LEU A 66 -4.82 -6.17 1.97
CA LEU A 66 -5.03 -4.79 2.39
C LEU A 66 -4.17 -4.43 3.59
N VAL A 67 -4.16 -5.27 4.63
CA VAL A 67 -3.38 -5.02 5.84
C VAL A 67 -1.88 -5.05 5.53
N ALA A 68 -1.39 -6.04 4.80
CA ALA A 68 0.02 -6.12 4.41
C ALA A 68 0.42 -4.92 3.52
N GLY A 69 -0.42 -4.56 2.55
CA GLY A 69 -0.15 -3.43 1.65
C GLY A 69 -0.11 -2.08 2.38
N PHE A 70 -1.04 -1.80 3.30
CA PHE A 70 -1.06 -0.52 4.02
C PHE A 70 -0.12 -0.48 5.23
N CYS A 71 -0.03 -1.58 5.98
CA CYS A 71 0.72 -1.60 7.24
C CYS A 71 2.18 -2.01 7.06
N TRP A 72 2.49 -2.92 6.12
CA TRP A 72 3.84 -3.47 5.99
C TRP A 72 4.62 -2.83 4.84
N GLU A 73 3.97 -2.57 3.70
CA GLU A 73 4.65 -1.94 2.54
C GLU A 73 4.65 -0.39 2.62
N ILE A 74 3.55 0.21 3.10
CA ILE A 74 3.42 1.68 3.19
C ILE A 74 3.74 2.20 4.60
N TYR A 75 3.86 1.32 5.60
CA TYR A 75 4.17 1.67 6.99
C TYR A 75 3.20 2.71 7.59
N LEU A 76 1.91 2.62 7.25
CA LEU A 76 0.88 3.61 7.60
C LEU A 76 0.48 3.57 9.08
N LEU A 77 0.60 2.41 9.72
CA LEU A 77 0.18 2.16 11.11
C LEU A 77 1.36 1.83 12.02
N GLY A 78 2.54 2.39 11.69
CA GLY A 78 3.78 2.13 12.41
C GLY A 78 4.64 1.04 11.78
N ARG A 79 5.79 0.78 12.41
CA ARG A 79 6.75 -0.24 11.97
C ARG A 79 6.13 -1.64 12.09
N PRO A 80 6.24 -2.53 11.09
CA PRO A 80 5.72 -3.90 11.15
C PRO A 80 6.61 -4.80 12.03
N SER A 81 6.83 -4.41 13.28
CA SER A 81 7.59 -5.17 14.26
C SER A 81 7.05 -4.98 15.67
N GLY A 82 7.35 -5.95 16.54
CA GLY A 82 6.88 -5.95 17.93
C GLY A 82 5.36 -5.83 18.02
N ILE A 83 4.89 -4.83 18.74
CA ILE A 83 3.49 -4.65 19.11
C ILE A 83 2.63 -4.18 17.95
N ASN A 84 3.18 -3.32 17.10
CA ASN A 84 2.48 -2.87 15.90
C ASN A 84 2.19 -4.07 14.98
N LEU A 85 3.10 -5.05 14.90
CA LEU A 85 2.81 -6.30 14.19
C LEU A 85 1.63 -7.06 14.81
N VAL A 86 1.55 -7.14 16.14
CA VAL A 86 0.41 -7.77 16.83
C VAL A 86 -0.89 -7.00 16.52
N LEU A 87 -0.87 -5.67 16.55
CA LEU A 87 -2.01 -4.84 16.14
C LEU A 87 -2.39 -5.06 14.67
N HIS A 88 -1.41 -5.19 13.77
CA HIS A 88 -1.67 -5.47 12.35
C HIS A 88 -2.34 -6.84 12.19
N CYS A 89 -1.85 -7.87 12.89
CA CYS A 89 -2.49 -9.19 12.87
C CYS A 89 -3.92 -9.14 13.43
N LEU A 90 -4.13 -8.41 14.53
CA LEU A 90 -5.45 -8.21 15.12
C LEU A 90 -6.41 -7.47 14.17
N LEU A 91 -5.90 -6.49 13.41
CA LEU A 91 -6.64 -5.70 12.42
C LEU A 91 -7.16 -6.54 11.24
N ILE A 92 -6.50 -7.65 10.89
CA ILE A 92 -6.92 -8.52 9.77
C ILE A 92 -8.36 -9.00 9.94
N VAL A 93 -8.74 -9.37 11.16
CA VAL A 93 -10.06 -9.95 11.44
C VAL A 93 -11.21 -8.96 11.24
N PRO A 94 -11.25 -7.76 11.87
CA PRO A 94 -12.31 -6.80 11.62
C PRO A 94 -12.31 -6.26 10.17
N VAL A 95 -11.14 -6.21 9.50
CA VAL A 95 -11.07 -5.90 8.06
C VAL A 95 -11.71 -7.03 7.23
N ALA A 96 -11.44 -8.30 7.55
CA ALA A 96 -12.06 -9.44 6.89
C ALA A 96 -13.58 -9.43 7.10
N LEU A 97 -14.05 -9.15 8.32
CA LEU A 97 -15.48 -8.97 8.55
C LEU A 97 -16.01 -7.85 7.64
N LEU A 98 -15.45 -6.63 7.69
CA LEU A 98 -15.90 -5.52 6.84
C LEU A 98 -16.04 -5.92 5.36
N ILE A 99 -15.01 -6.57 4.81
CA ILE A 99 -14.99 -7.04 3.43
C ILE A 99 -16.08 -8.09 3.20
N GLY A 100 -16.22 -9.07 4.10
CA GLY A 100 -17.23 -10.11 4.00
C GLY A 100 -18.66 -9.57 4.01
N ARG A 101 -18.90 -8.45 4.71
CA ARG A 101 -20.20 -7.76 4.67
C ARG A 101 -20.41 -7.00 3.38
N ILE A 102 -19.36 -6.35 2.91
CA ILE A 102 -19.43 -5.44 1.77
C ILE A 102 -19.47 -6.20 0.44
N ALA A 103 -18.72 -7.30 0.35
CA ALA A 103 -18.52 -8.06 -0.87
C ALA A 103 -19.31 -9.38 -0.91
N GLY A 104 -19.85 -9.82 0.23
CA GLY A 104 -20.71 -11.00 0.27
C GLY A 104 -22.04 -10.74 -0.43
N LEU A 105 -22.49 -11.69 -1.25
CA LEU A 105 -23.85 -11.72 -1.80
C LEU A 105 -24.65 -12.80 -1.05
N PRO A 106 -25.94 -12.57 -0.77
CA PRO A 106 -26.77 -13.57 -0.11
C PRO A 106 -26.87 -14.84 -0.96
N SER A 107 -26.90 -16.00 -0.31
CA SER A 107 -26.84 -17.32 -0.95
C SER A 107 -28.15 -17.78 -1.63
N ALA A 108 -29.17 -16.92 -1.72
CA ALA A 108 -30.51 -17.28 -2.22
C ALA A 108 -30.92 -16.50 -3.50
N PRO A 109 -31.80 -17.08 -4.35
CA PRO A 109 -32.01 -16.63 -5.71
C PRO A 109 -33.08 -15.54 -5.75
N GLU A 110 -32.68 -14.27 -5.61
CA GLU A 110 -33.56 -13.17 -6.00
C GLU A 110 -33.01 -12.54 -7.27
N ALA A 111 -33.80 -12.71 -8.33
CA ALA A 111 -33.68 -12.22 -9.70
C ALA A 111 -32.45 -11.34 -9.99
N SER A 112 -31.60 -11.84 -10.88
CA SER A 112 -30.44 -11.17 -11.45
C SER A 112 -30.75 -9.81 -12.07
N TYR A 113 -30.72 -8.76 -11.25
CA TYR A 113 -30.74 -7.38 -11.71
C TYR A 113 -29.35 -6.77 -11.54
N GLY A 114 -28.75 -6.36 -12.66
CA GLY A 114 -27.44 -5.71 -12.74
C GLY A 114 -26.40 -6.49 -13.57
N LEU A 115 -25.30 -5.81 -13.92
CA LEU A 115 -24.20 -6.41 -14.69
C LEU A 115 -23.59 -7.64 -13.99
N LEU A 116 -23.43 -7.57 -12.67
CA LEU A 116 -22.89 -8.67 -11.86
C LEU A 116 -23.84 -9.88 -11.75
N GLY A 117 -25.16 -9.65 -11.74
CA GLY A 117 -26.16 -10.72 -11.74
C GLY A 117 -26.21 -11.46 -13.07
N LYS A 118 -26.20 -10.72 -14.18
CA LYS A 118 -26.11 -11.31 -15.54
C LYS A 118 -24.82 -12.10 -15.75
N LEU A 119 -23.71 -11.60 -15.20
CA LEU A 119 -22.43 -12.30 -15.26
C LEU A 119 -22.44 -13.57 -14.41
N LYS A 120 -23.01 -13.53 -13.20
CA LYS A 120 -23.21 -14.71 -12.34
C LYS A 120 -24.03 -15.79 -13.04
N ASP A 121 -25.14 -15.42 -13.70
CA ASP A 121 -25.99 -16.38 -14.42
C ASP A 121 -25.28 -16.97 -15.64
N TYR A 122 -24.53 -16.14 -16.38
CA TYR A 122 -23.71 -16.57 -17.51
C TYR A 122 -22.64 -17.58 -17.08
N VAL A 123 -21.90 -17.25 -16.03
CA VAL A 123 -20.88 -18.14 -15.43
C VAL A 123 -21.50 -19.45 -14.95
N GLY A 124 -22.65 -19.40 -14.26
CA GLY A 124 -23.38 -20.59 -13.83
C GLY A 124 -23.75 -21.49 -15.03
N SER A 125 -24.32 -20.90 -16.08
CA SER A 125 -24.72 -21.63 -17.28
C SER A 125 -23.55 -22.29 -18.04
N LEU A 126 -22.38 -21.65 -18.07
CA LEU A 126 -21.15 -22.21 -18.67
C LEU A 126 -20.56 -23.35 -17.86
N THR A 127 -20.59 -23.24 -16.54
CA THR A 127 -20.08 -24.27 -15.62
C THR A 127 -20.93 -25.54 -15.73
N ASP A 128 -22.24 -25.38 -15.85
CA ASP A 128 -23.18 -26.50 -16.02
C ASP A 128 -23.11 -27.10 -17.43
N ALA A 129 -22.95 -26.29 -18.48
CA ALA A 129 -22.88 -26.75 -19.87
C ALA A 129 -21.58 -27.48 -20.23
N SER A 130 -20.47 -27.16 -19.55
CA SER A 130 -19.14 -27.74 -19.83
C SER A 130 -18.86 -29.06 -19.11
N GLY A 131 -19.75 -29.51 -18.20
CA GLY A 131 -19.54 -30.71 -17.38
C GLY A 131 -18.35 -30.64 -16.42
N LEU A 132 -17.69 -29.48 -16.32
CA LEU A 132 -16.49 -29.22 -15.51
C LEU A 132 -16.78 -29.06 -14.02
N GLY A 133 -18.04 -29.01 -13.62
CA GLY A 133 -18.49 -28.97 -12.22
C GLY A 133 -17.99 -30.13 -11.35
N ASN A 134 -17.47 -31.21 -11.95
CA ASN A 134 -16.86 -32.33 -11.22
C ASN A 134 -15.33 -32.29 -11.16
N ILE A 135 -14.66 -31.45 -11.96
CA ILE A 135 -13.19 -31.41 -12.09
C ILE A 135 -12.59 -30.22 -11.31
N ILE A 136 -13.31 -29.10 -11.25
CA ILE A 136 -12.86 -27.91 -10.55
C ILE A 136 -13.17 -28.06 -9.05
N PRO A 137 -12.21 -27.89 -8.12
CA PRO A 137 -12.49 -27.91 -6.69
C PRO A 137 -13.59 -26.93 -6.29
N LEU A 138 -14.47 -27.33 -5.37
CA LEU A 138 -15.64 -26.55 -4.93
C LEU A 138 -15.28 -25.11 -4.50
N TRP A 139 -14.12 -24.91 -3.88
CA TRP A 139 -13.64 -23.60 -3.47
C TRP A 139 -13.30 -22.68 -4.66
N ILE A 140 -12.87 -23.23 -5.82
CA ILE A 140 -12.65 -22.46 -7.07
C ILE A 140 -13.99 -22.18 -7.75
N GLN A 141 -14.93 -23.13 -7.76
CA GLN A 141 -16.27 -22.89 -8.32
C GLN A 141 -16.99 -21.76 -7.59
N ASP A 142 -16.83 -21.68 -6.28
CA ASP A 142 -17.42 -20.61 -5.47
C ASP A 142 -16.80 -19.22 -5.76
N VAL A 143 -15.55 -19.16 -6.23
CA VAL A 143 -14.93 -17.90 -6.72
C VAL A 143 -15.74 -17.33 -7.88
N PHE A 144 -16.05 -18.19 -8.84
CA PHE A 144 -16.80 -17.84 -10.05
C PHE A 144 -18.27 -17.55 -9.75
N ARG A 145 -18.83 -18.10 -8.66
CA ARG A 145 -20.18 -17.76 -8.19
C ARG A 145 -20.28 -16.37 -7.54
N SER A 146 -19.17 -15.77 -7.12
CA SER A 146 -19.11 -14.41 -6.57
C SER A 146 -18.11 -13.53 -7.33
N PRO A 147 -18.38 -13.14 -8.59
CA PRO A 147 -17.45 -12.40 -9.43
C PRO A 147 -17.00 -11.07 -8.80
N GLY A 148 -17.86 -10.45 -7.96
CA GLY A 148 -17.53 -9.21 -7.25
C GLY A 148 -16.30 -9.31 -6.32
N ILE A 149 -16.12 -10.45 -5.63
CA ILE A 149 -14.95 -10.65 -4.75
C ILE A 149 -13.67 -10.79 -5.59
N LEU A 150 -13.73 -11.52 -6.71
CA LEU A 150 -12.60 -11.66 -7.61
C LEU A 150 -12.18 -10.32 -8.20
N PHE A 151 -13.14 -9.50 -8.65
CA PHE A 151 -12.86 -8.13 -9.09
C PHE A 151 -12.23 -7.28 -7.99
N LEU A 152 -12.75 -7.35 -6.77
CA LEU A 152 -12.17 -6.62 -5.64
C LEU A 152 -10.74 -7.05 -5.36
N ILE A 153 -10.44 -8.35 -5.39
CA ILE A 153 -9.07 -8.83 -5.21
C ILE A 153 -8.18 -8.33 -6.35
N PHE A 154 -8.63 -8.43 -7.61
CA PHE A 154 -7.88 -7.98 -8.78
C PHE A 154 -7.61 -6.47 -8.74
N PHE A 155 -8.64 -5.64 -8.56
CA PHE A 155 -8.49 -4.18 -8.48
C PHE A 155 -7.69 -3.74 -7.26
N THR A 156 -7.83 -4.41 -6.12
CA THR A 156 -7.00 -4.14 -4.93
C THR A 156 -5.54 -4.47 -5.22
N ALA A 157 -5.27 -5.60 -5.86
CA ALA A 157 -3.93 -6.01 -6.21
C ALA A 157 -3.29 -5.08 -7.25
N ILE A 158 -4.06 -4.60 -8.24
CA ILE A 158 -3.67 -3.53 -9.16
C ILE A 158 -3.43 -2.22 -8.40
N ALA A 159 -4.30 -1.83 -7.47
CA ALA A 159 -4.11 -0.60 -6.70
C ALA A 159 -2.75 -0.58 -6.01
N PHE A 160 -2.31 -1.72 -5.47
CA PHE A 160 -0.99 -1.88 -4.84
C PHE A 160 0.20 -1.93 -5.82
N THR A 161 -0.02 -1.96 -7.14
CA THR A 161 1.05 -1.71 -8.14
C THR A 161 1.48 -0.23 -8.18
N GLN A 162 0.61 0.69 -7.77
CA GLN A 162 0.89 2.12 -7.88
C GLN A 162 2.05 2.50 -6.97
N LYS A 163 2.95 3.40 -7.38
CA LYS A 163 4.08 3.81 -6.51
C LYS A 163 3.69 4.78 -5.39
N LYS A 164 2.67 5.62 -5.62
CA LYS A 164 2.24 6.65 -4.67
C LYS A 164 1.16 6.14 -3.73
N ALA A 165 1.38 6.20 -2.42
CA ALA A 165 0.43 5.78 -1.39
C ALA A 165 -0.97 6.41 -1.54
N ASN A 166 -1.05 7.70 -1.86
CA ASN A 166 -2.33 8.39 -2.07
C ASN A 166 -3.13 7.79 -3.25
N ARG A 167 -2.44 7.38 -4.32
CA ARG A 167 -3.09 6.73 -5.47
C ARG A 167 -3.56 5.33 -5.12
N ARG A 168 -2.78 4.58 -4.33
CA ARG A 168 -3.18 3.27 -3.79
C ARG A 168 -4.46 3.38 -2.98
N LEU A 169 -4.50 4.30 -2.01
CA LEU A 169 -5.66 4.56 -1.18
C LEU A 169 -6.89 4.95 -2.01
N ALA A 170 -6.74 5.89 -2.94
CA ALA A 170 -7.85 6.33 -3.79
C ALA A 170 -8.45 5.17 -4.61
N LEU A 171 -7.61 4.35 -5.23
CA LEU A 171 -8.06 3.19 -6.01
C LEU A 171 -8.77 2.14 -5.15
N VAL A 172 -8.24 1.85 -3.96
CA VAL A 172 -8.90 0.93 -3.01
C VAL A 172 -10.26 1.50 -2.61
N VAL A 173 -10.34 2.78 -2.22
CA VAL A 173 -11.62 3.40 -1.84
C VAL A 173 -12.65 3.33 -2.97
N ILE A 174 -12.24 3.60 -4.21
CA ILE A 174 -13.11 3.49 -5.39
C ILE A 174 -13.57 2.04 -5.60
N ALA A 175 -12.65 1.06 -5.50
CA ALA A 175 -12.98 -0.36 -5.67
C ALA A 175 -14.04 -0.83 -4.66
N PHE A 176 -13.95 -0.36 -3.42
CA PHE A 176 -14.90 -0.72 -2.36
C PHE A 176 -16.18 0.12 -2.35
N LEU A 177 -16.25 1.24 -3.08
CA LEU A 177 -17.42 2.13 -3.07
C LEU A 177 -18.67 1.45 -3.63
N ILE A 178 -18.56 0.77 -4.78
CA ILE A 178 -19.71 0.14 -5.45
C ILE A 178 -20.29 -0.98 -4.55
N PRO A 179 -19.49 -1.94 -4.04
CA PRO A 179 -19.99 -2.94 -3.11
C PRO A 179 -20.55 -2.33 -1.83
N ALA A 180 -19.92 -1.30 -1.26
CA ALA A 180 -20.41 -0.67 -0.03
C ALA A 180 -21.78 -0.02 -0.21
N MET A 181 -22.01 0.63 -1.36
CA MET A 181 -23.32 1.19 -1.69
C MET A 181 -24.38 0.09 -1.83
N GLN A 182 -24.03 -1.05 -2.45
CA GLN A 182 -24.91 -2.20 -2.57
C GLN A 182 -25.31 -2.77 -1.19
N THR A 183 -24.36 -2.88 -0.26
CA THR A 183 -24.63 -3.36 1.11
C THR A 183 -25.63 -2.49 1.86
N LEU A 184 -25.61 -1.17 1.62
CA LEU A 184 -26.54 -0.24 2.26
C LEU A 184 -27.95 -0.31 1.63
N THR A 185 -28.05 -0.68 0.35
CA THR A 185 -29.32 -0.74 -0.37
C THR A 185 -30.03 -2.09 -0.26
N HIS A 186 -29.30 -3.20 -0.07
CA HIS A 186 -29.86 -4.55 -0.03
C HIS A 186 -30.19 -5.03 1.39
N THR A 187 -31.22 -5.87 1.51
CA THR A 187 -31.59 -6.54 2.76
C THR A 187 -30.86 -7.88 2.90
N PRO A 188 -30.40 -8.25 4.10
CA PRO A 188 -30.48 -7.49 5.35
C PRO A 188 -29.45 -6.37 5.42
N ARG A 189 -29.90 -5.17 5.79
CA ARG A 189 -29.03 -4.00 6.03
C ARG A 189 -28.07 -4.25 7.20
N PRO A 190 -26.92 -3.55 7.25
CA PRO A 190 -26.01 -3.62 8.39
C PRO A 190 -26.73 -3.31 9.71
N SER A 191 -26.47 -4.12 10.73
CA SER A 191 -27.01 -3.89 12.08
C SER A 191 -26.38 -2.66 12.75
N ALA A 192 -27.05 -2.11 13.76
CA ALA A 192 -26.47 -1.05 14.58
C ALA A 192 -25.17 -1.48 15.27
N ALA A 193 -25.07 -2.74 15.68
CA ALA A 193 -23.85 -3.33 16.24
C ALA A 193 -22.71 -3.30 15.22
N PHE A 194 -22.97 -3.67 13.96
CA PHE A 194 -21.99 -3.56 12.88
C PHE A 194 -21.52 -2.12 12.67
N GLY A 195 -22.44 -1.14 12.69
CA GLY A 195 -22.09 0.28 12.58
C GLY A 195 -21.19 0.77 13.72
N LEU A 196 -21.47 0.38 14.97
CA LEU A 196 -20.63 0.68 16.12
C LEU A 196 -19.27 -0.01 16.03
N GLY A 197 -19.23 -1.26 15.57
CA GLY A 197 -17.99 -1.99 15.33
C GLY A 197 -17.13 -1.35 14.23
N PHE A 198 -17.75 -0.87 13.15
CA PHE A 198 -17.06 -0.11 12.11
C PHE A 198 -16.50 1.22 12.64
N ALA A 199 -17.25 1.93 13.49
CA ALA A 199 -16.75 3.14 14.14
C ALA A 199 -15.56 2.85 15.07
N ALA A 200 -15.60 1.74 15.81
CA ALA A 200 -14.50 1.28 16.66
C ALA A 200 -13.25 0.92 15.82
N LEU A 201 -13.44 0.25 14.68
CA LEU A 201 -12.37 -0.03 13.72
C LEU A 201 -11.69 1.25 13.25
N LEU A 202 -12.47 2.24 12.79
CA LEU A 202 -11.95 3.53 12.34
C LEU A 202 -11.22 4.27 13.46
N ALA A 203 -11.77 4.29 14.67
CA ALA A 203 -11.13 4.91 15.83
C ALA A 203 -9.79 4.23 16.16
N GLY A 204 -9.71 2.90 16.08
CA GLY A 204 -8.48 2.14 16.28
C GLY A 204 -7.41 2.48 15.22
N ILE A 205 -7.81 2.53 13.94
CA ILE A 205 -6.92 2.92 12.83
C ILE A 205 -6.40 4.34 13.03
N VAL A 206 -7.27 5.30 13.35
CA VAL A 206 -6.90 6.70 13.60
C VAL A 206 -5.94 6.83 14.78
N LEU A 207 -6.17 6.07 15.85
CA LEU A 207 -5.33 6.10 17.05
C LEU A 207 -3.95 5.45 16.82
N GLN A 208 -3.89 4.42 15.97
CA GLN A 208 -2.64 3.76 15.59
C GLN A 208 -1.88 4.51 14.49
N PHE A 209 -2.56 5.37 13.73
CA PHE A 209 -2.02 6.03 12.55
C PHE A 209 -0.68 6.72 12.83
N ASN A 210 0.34 6.29 12.10
CA ASN A 210 1.68 6.85 12.17
C ASN A 210 2.38 6.58 10.85
N LYS A 211 2.65 7.65 10.10
CA LYS A 211 3.42 7.59 8.85
C LYS A 211 4.90 7.30 9.14
N TYR A 212 5.18 6.07 9.55
CA TYR A 212 6.53 5.66 9.90
C TYR A 212 7.46 5.66 8.68
N GLY A 213 6.92 5.51 7.46
CA GLY A 213 7.69 5.66 6.22
C GLY A 213 8.45 7.00 6.12
N ASP A 214 7.85 8.11 6.56
CA ASP A 214 8.50 9.42 6.54
C ASP A 214 9.66 9.49 7.56
N ILE A 215 9.51 8.79 8.69
CA ILE A 215 10.51 8.71 9.75
C ILE A 215 11.70 7.84 9.31
N VAL A 216 11.44 6.70 8.64
CA VAL A 216 12.48 5.81 8.10
C VAL A 216 13.33 6.54 7.07
N GLY A 217 12.69 7.27 6.14
CA GLY A 217 13.41 8.08 5.16
C GLY A 217 14.36 9.08 5.84
N GLN A 218 13.88 9.81 6.84
CA GLN A 218 14.70 10.77 7.59
C GLN A 218 15.85 10.11 8.36
N GLN A 219 15.59 8.98 9.04
CA GLN A 219 16.63 8.23 9.77
C GLN A 219 17.70 7.68 8.83
N ASN A 220 17.31 7.20 7.64
CA ASN A 220 18.24 6.70 6.64
C ASN A 220 19.12 7.82 6.06
N VAL A 221 18.56 9.02 5.82
CA VAL A 221 19.36 10.20 5.44
C VAL A 221 20.38 10.52 6.53
N LEU A 222 19.94 10.62 7.80
CA LEU A 222 20.82 10.95 8.92
C LEU A 222 21.95 9.94 9.08
N ARG A 223 21.65 8.63 8.97
CA ARG A 223 22.63 7.56 9.10
C ARG A 223 23.68 7.60 7.99
N ARG A 224 23.26 7.83 6.73
CA ARG A 224 24.18 7.90 5.57
C ARG A 224 25.03 9.16 5.56
N LEU A 225 24.50 10.26 6.09
CA LEU A 225 25.22 11.53 6.24
C LEU A 225 26.06 11.61 7.52
N HIS A 226 25.98 10.65 8.44
CA HIS A 226 26.80 10.62 9.65
C HIS A 226 28.31 10.54 9.35
N ALA A 227 28.67 10.07 8.15
CA ALA A 227 30.07 10.01 7.69
C ALA A 227 30.62 11.38 7.22
N VAL A 228 29.80 12.44 7.18
CA VAL A 228 30.24 13.78 6.79
C VAL A 228 30.76 14.51 8.02
N ASP A 229 32.07 14.70 8.09
CA ASP A 229 32.73 15.35 9.22
C ASP A 229 32.59 16.88 9.21
N ASP A 230 32.53 17.51 8.03
CA ASP A 230 32.32 18.95 7.93
C ASP A 230 30.88 19.34 8.29
N ARG A 231 30.75 20.20 9.30
CA ARG A 231 29.46 20.67 9.82
C ARG A 231 28.68 21.49 8.81
N LEU A 232 29.35 22.25 7.93
CA LEU A 232 28.67 23.05 6.91
C LEU A 232 28.15 22.16 5.79
N GLU A 233 29.01 21.27 5.30
CA GLU A 233 28.63 20.27 4.32
C GLU A 233 27.46 19.44 4.83
N TYR A 234 27.53 18.95 6.07
CA TYR A 234 26.46 18.17 6.68
C TYR A 234 25.12 18.94 6.68
N ARG A 235 25.13 20.23 7.05
CA ARG A 235 23.92 21.07 7.04
C ARG A 235 23.38 21.30 5.63
N CYS A 236 24.25 21.56 4.66
CA CYS A 236 23.87 21.70 3.26
C CYS A 236 23.25 20.41 2.73
N SER A 237 23.97 19.30 2.88
CA SER A 237 23.54 17.95 2.50
C SER A 237 22.19 17.59 3.09
N LEU A 238 21.98 17.87 4.39
CA LEU A 238 20.72 17.59 5.05
C LEU A 238 19.56 18.46 4.54
N ARG A 239 19.81 19.74 4.22
CA ARG A 239 18.78 20.62 3.64
C ARG A 239 18.43 20.25 2.21
N ILE A 240 19.42 19.91 1.39
CA ILE A 240 19.21 19.42 0.03
C ILE A 240 18.37 18.14 0.12
N ALA A 241 18.83 17.13 0.86
CA ALA A 241 18.12 15.87 1.02
C ALA A 241 16.69 16.05 1.56
N LYS A 242 16.50 16.87 2.60
CA LYS A 242 15.18 17.16 3.15
C LYS A 242 14.26 17.77 2.08
N ARG A 243 14.73 18.78 1.36
CA ARG A 243 13.92 19.45 0.35
C ARG A 243 13.61 18.55 -0.82
N THR A 244 14.56 17.74 -1.26
CA THR A 244 14.35 16.74 -2.32
C THR A 244 13.34 15.67 -1.90
N VAL A 245 13.31 15.27 -0.63
CA VAL A 245 12.31 14.33 -0.10
C VAL A 245 10.92 14.98 0.02
N GLU A 246 10.83 16.24 0.44
CA GLU A 246 9.57 16.98 0.56
C GLU A 246 8.95 17.31 -0.81
N ASP A 247 9.77 17.84 -1.73
CA ASP A 247 9.33 18.32 -3.04
C ASP A 247 9.36 17.21 -4.12
N GLY A 248 9.99 16.06 -3.83
CA GLY A 248 10.16 14.92 -4.72
C GLY A 248 11.27 15.06 -5.75
N PHE A 249 11.75 16.29 -6.00
CA PHE A 249 12.91 16.59 -6.82
C PHE A 249 13.53 17.92 -6.38
N ILE A 250 14.79 18.17 -6.76
CA ILE A 250 15.43 19.49 -6.64
C ILE A 250 16.27 19.78 -7.88
N ALA A 251 16.15 21.00 -8.39
CA ALA A 251 16.92 21.48 -9.54
C ALA A 251 18.27 22.10 -9.10
N GLU A 252 19.21 22.26 -10.04
CA GLU A 252 20.56 22.77 -9.78
C GLU A 252 20.54 24.17 -9.13
N ASP A 253 19.68 25.06 -9.61
CA ASP A 253 19.48 26.42 -9.10
C ASP A 253 19.04 26.42 -7.62
N ALA A 254 18.14 25.52 -7.25
CA ALA A 254 17.69 25.36 -5.87
C ALA A 254 18.80 24.80 -4.97
N VAL A 255 19.66 23.91 -5.48
CA VAL A 255 20.86 23.44 -4.76
C VAL A 255 21.83 24.60 -4.55
N LEU A 256 22.12 25.38 -5.59
CA LEU A 256 22.99 26.55 -5.53
C LEU A 256 22.49 27.56 -4.50
N ALA A 257 21.18 27.83 -4.46
CA ALA A 257 20.58 28.73 -3.48
C ALA A 257 20.74 28.23 -2.03
N ILE A 258 20.68 26.90 -1.80
CA ILE A 258 20.94 26.32 -0.48
C ILE A 258 22.41 26.48 -0.09
N VAL A 259 23.33 26.20 -1.02
CA VAL A 259 24.77 26.31 -0.79
C VAL A 259 25.16 27.76 -0.52
N GLN A 260 24.69 28.71 -1.34
CA GLN A 260 24.92 30.14 -1.14
C GLN A 260 24.41 30.60 0.22
N ARG A 261 23.25 30.10 0.66
CA ARG A 261 22.67 30.47 1.98
C ARG A 261 23.50 29.98 3.16
N GLU A 262 24.12 28.81 3.08
CA GLU A 262 24.90 28.26 4.19
C GLU A 262 26.37 28.69 4.15
N TYR A 263 27.01 28.65 2.98
CA TYR A 263 28.41 29.02 2.83
C TYR A 263 28.61 30.54 2.74
N GLY A 264 27.67 31.28 2.13
CA GLY A 264 27.73 32.75 2.07
C GLY A 264 27.57 33.45 3.42
N ARG A 265 27.22 32.72 4.48
CA ARG A 265 27.24 33.24 5.86
C ARG A 265 28.65 33.35 6.45
N GLN A 266 29.64 32.68 5.86
CA GLN A 266 31.02 32.69 6.35
C GLN A 266 31.93 33.66 5.60
N GLY A 267 31.49 34.22 4.47
CA GLY A 267 32.21 35.21 3.69
C GLY A 267 31.63 35.37 2.29
N GLU A 268 32.04 36.42 1.59
CA GLU A 268 31.74 36.57 0.16
C GLU A 268 32.54 35.53 -0.64
N LEU A 269 31.82 34.55 -1.18
CA LEU A 269 32.39 33.54 -2.08
C LEU A 269 32.03 33.92 -3.52
N ASP A 270 32.98 33.75 -4.43
CA ASP A 270 32.74 33.92 -5.86
C ASP A 270 31.73 32.88 -6.37
N SER A 271 30.99 33.28 -7.40
CA SER A 271 29.98 32.50 -8.10
C SER A 271 30.52 31.15 -8.64
N LEU A 272 31.77 31.13 -9.13
CA LEU A 272 32.43 29.91 -9.61
C LEU A 272 32.71 28.93 -8.46
N THR A 273 33.16 29.45 -7.32
CA THR A 273 33.45 28.65 -6.13
C THR A 273 32.17 28.03 -5.55
N LEU A 274 31.08 28.81 -5.47
CA LEU A 274 29.78 28.31 -5.04
C LEU A 274 29.27 27.18 -5.93
N ARG A 275 29.46 27.29 -7.25
CA ARG A 275 29.06 26.26 -8.19
C ARG A 275 29.89 24.98 -8.04
N ALA A 276 31.20 25.11 -7.85
CA ALA A 276 32.08 23.98 -7.59
C ALA A 276 31.71 23.24 -6.28
N ILE A 277 31.37 23.99 -5.22
CA ILE A 277 30.91 23.40 -3.95
C ILE A 277 29.58 22.67 -4.15
N ALA A 278 28.61 23.29 -4.83
CA ALA A 278 27.31 22.67 -5.10
C ALA A 278 27.43 21.38 -5.93
N GLN A 279 28.28 21.38 -6.96
CA GLN A 279 28.57 20.18 -7.74
C GLN A 279 29.25 19.11 -6.88
N GLY A 280 30.24 19.47 -6.06
CA GLY A 280 30.92 18.53 -5.17
C GLY A 280 29.98 17.87 -4.18
N ILE A 281 29.13 18.65 -3.48
CA ILE A 281 28.14 18.13 -2.54
C ILE A 281 27.12 17.24 -3.27
N SER A 282 26.62 17.67 -4.42
CA SER A 282 25.67 16.89 -5.21
C SER A 282 26.26 15.55 -5.65
N GLN A 283 27.51 15.55 -6.11
CA GLN A 283 28.23 14.34 -6.51
C GLN A 283 28.40 13.36 -5.34
N ARG A 284 28.77 13.85 -4.14
CA ARG A 284 28.89 13.00 -2.95
C ARG A 284 27.54 12.46 -2.48
N LEU A 285 26.49 13.28 -2.50
CA LEU A 285 25.13 12.83 -2.20
C LEU A 285 24.64 11.72 -3.14
N VAL A 286 25.02 11.77 -4.42
CA VAL A 286 24.64 10.77 -5.42
C VAL A 286 25.53 9.52 -5.35
N ARG A 287 26.86 9.69 -5.35
CA ARG A 287 27.80 8.57 -5.51
C ARG A 287 28.26 7.95 -4.19
N GLU A 288 28.60 8.78 -3.20
CA GLU A 288 29.22 8.32 -1.95
C GLU A 288 28.15 7.93 -0.92
N HIS A 289 27.25 8.86 -0.61
CA HIS A 289 26.21 8.62 0.39
C HIS A 289 24.98 7.90 -0.18
N ARG A 290 24.82 7.86 -1.52
CA ARG A 290 23.66 7.28 -2.22
C ARG A 290 22.32 7.76 -1.64
N VAL A 291 22.26 9.05 -1.30
CA VAL A 291 21.07 9.69 -0.76
C VAL A 291 20.20 10.19 -1.93
N LEU A 292 20.82 10.63 -3.02
CA LEU A 292 20.11 11.14 -4.17
C LEU A 292 20.45 10.36 -5.43
N GLU A 293 19.63 10.49 -6.45
CA GLU A 293 19.88 9.97 -7.80
C GLU A 293 19.70 11.12 -8.80
N LEU A 294 20.52 11.12 -9.85
CA LEU A 294 20.41 12.11 -10.92
C LEU A 294 19.40 11.62 -11.94
N TYR A 295 18.36 12.42 -12.18
CA TYR A 295 17.33 12.16 -13.18
C TYR A 295 17.39 13.24 -14.27
N GLY A 296 17.46 12.83 -15.54
CA GLY A 296 17.41 13.72 -16.68
C GLY A 296 16.11 13.55 -17.44
N ASP A 297 15.46 14.66 -17.79
CA ASP A 297 14.28 14.71 -18.65
C ASP A 297 14.42 15.86 -19.66
N GLU A 298 13.43 16.04 -20.55
CA GLU A 298 13.37 17.12 -21.55
C GLU A 298 13.50 18.52 -20.94
N ARG A 299 13.20 18.66 -19.64
CA ARG A 299 13.26 19.92 -18.88
C ARG A 299 14.63 20.19 -18.24
N GLY A 300 15.57 19.25 -18.34
CA GLY A 300 16.90 19.35 -17.74
C GLY A 300 17.20 18.25 -16.72
N PHE A 301 18.24 18.47 -15.91
CA PHE A 301 18.69 17.55 -14.88
C PHE A 301 18.19 17.95 -13.49
N PHE A 302 17.69 16.97 -12.75
CA PHE A 302 17.15 17.12 -11.41
C PHE A 302 17.71 16.03 -10.50
N LEU A 303 17.85 16.33 -9.22
CA LEU A 303 18.14 15.32 -8.20
C LEU A 303 16.82 14.83 -7.62
N ILE A 304 16.65 13.51 -7.52
CA ILE A 304 15.51 12.85 -6.91
C ILE A 304 15.96 12.01 -5.71
N PRO A 305 15.09 11.71 -4.73
CA PRO A 305 15.44 10.83 -3.63
C PRO A 305 15.81 9.44 -4.13
N TYR A 306 16.91 8.87 -3.62
CA TYR A 306 17.28 7.50 -3.96
C TYR A 306 16.17 6.52 -3.50
N PRO A 307 15.57 5.70 -4.39
CA PRO A 307 14.41 4.87 -4.05
C PRO A 307 14.66 3.89 -2.89
N GLY A 308 15.88 3.33 -2.80
CA GLY A 308 16.28 2.41 -1.74
C GLY A 308 16.57 3.09 -0.40
N MET A 309 16.40 4.41 -0.28
CA MET A 309 16.51 5.14 0.99
C MET A 309 15.16 5.25 1.71
N LEU A 310 14.05 5.21 0.96
CA LEU A 310 12.69 5.36 1.50
C LEU A 310 12.09 4.03 1.98
N THR A 311 12.78 2.92 1.75
CA THR A 311 12.35 1.57 2.14
C THR A 311 13.16 1.10 3.35
N GLU A 312 12.49 0.50 4.33
CA GLU A 312 13.16 -0.28 5.36
C GLU A 312 13.50 -1.66 4.80
N GLU A 313 14.70 -2.21 5.07
CA GLU A 313 14.99 -3.63 4.80
C GLU A 313 14.22 -4.49 5.81
N SER A 314 12.90 -4.56 5.64
CA SER A 314 12.00 -5.34 6.48
C SER A 314 11.59 -6.61 5.73
N LEU A 315 11.78 -7.77 6.37
CA LEU A 315 11.26 -9.05 5.87
C LEU A 315 9.76 -8.98 5.58
N PHE A 316 9.00 -8.19 6.34
CA PHE A 316 7.55 -8.05 6.14
C PHE A 316 7.17 -7.24 4.90
N ASP A 317 7.99 -6.28 4.48
CA ASP A 317 7.79 -5.57 3.21
C ASP A 317 8.02 -6.53 2.04
N GLU A 318 9.09 -7.31 2.10
CA GLU A 318 9.35 -8.35 1.11
C GLU A 318 8.23 -9.40 1.08
N ILE A 319 7.77 -9.88 2.24
CA ILE A 319 6.64 -10.81 2.35
C ILE A 319 5.36 -10.18 1.76
N ALA A 320 5.05 -8.91 2.04
CA ALA A 320 3.87 -8.23 1.48
C ALA A 320 3.91 -8.18 -0.05
N VAL A 321 5.07 -7.85 -0.61
CA VAL A 321 5.29 -7.84 -2.07
C VAL A 321 5.14 -9.26 -2.64
N TRP A 322 5.67 -10.27 -1.97
CA TRP A 322 5.54 -11.68 -2.38
C TRP A 322 4.10 -12.17 -2.34
N ILE A 323 3.37 -11.92 -1.25
CA ILE A 323 1.95 -12.28 -1.13
C ILE A 323 1.16 -11.67 -2.29
N ARG A 324 1.36 -10.37 -2.59
CA ARG A 324 0.70 -9.72 -3.72
C ARG A 324 1.04 -10.41 -5.05
N LYS A 325 2.31 -10.68 -5.31
CA LYS A 325 2.74 -11.34 -6.56
C LYS A 325 2.15 -12.73 -6.70
N ILE A 326 2.15 -13.51 -5.63
CA ILE A 326 1.56 -14.85 -5.60
C ILE A 326 0.06 -14.76 -5.88
N VAL A 327 -0.66 -13.83 -5.25
CA VAL A 327 -2.11 -13.68 -5.48
C VAL A 327 -2.39 -13.23 -6.90
N ILE A 328 -1.70 -12.22 -7.44
CA ILE A 328 -1.91 -11.76 -8.83
C ILE A 328 -1.59 -12.86 -9.83
N THR A 329 -0.46 -13.55 -9.64
CA THR A 329 -0.06 -14.65 -10.53
C THR A 329 -1.05 -15.81 -10.41
N GLY A 330 -1.49 -16.15 -9.19
CA GLY A 330 -2.46 -17.20 -8.95
C GLY A 330 -3.81 -16.89 -9.59
N ILE A 331 -4.30 -15.65 -9.46
CA ILE A 331 -5.51 -15.20 -10.16
C ILE A 331 -5.29 -15.29 -11.66
N ALA A 332 -4.21 -14.74 -12.20
CA ALA A 332 -3.94 -14.79 -13.63
C ALA A 332 -3.87 -16.22 -14.19
N VAL A 333 -3.29 -17.16 -13.43
CA VAL A 333 -3.23 -18.59 -13.83
C VAL A 333 -4.59 -19.25 -13.74
N VAL A 334 -5.33 -19.06 -12.64
CA VAL A 334 -6.71 -19.56 -12.51
C VAL A 334 -7.59 -19.01 -13.62
N TRP A 335 -7.35 -17.75 -14.00
CA TRP A 335 -8.10 -17.03 -15.02
C TRP A 335 -7.73 -17.51 -16.44
N LEU A 336 -6.44 -17.71 -16.74
CA LEU A 336 -5.98 -18.27 -18.03
C LEU A 336 -6.45 -19.71 -18.27
N ILE A 337 -6.59 -20.49 -17.19
CA ILE A 337 -7.05 -21.88 -17.26
C ILE A 337 -8.59 -21.96 -17.09
N SER A 338 -9.23 -20.83 -16.74
CA SER A 338 -10.66 -20.74 -16.59
C SER A 338 -11.35 -20.84 -17.96
N PRO A 339 -12.40 -21.65 -18.11
CA PRO A 339 -13.25 -21.64 -19.31
C PRO A 339 -14.20 -20.44 -19.36
N ILE A 340 -14.06 -19.48 -18.43
CA ILE A 340 -14.96 -18.34 -18.24
C ILE A 340 -14.17 -17.06 -18.49
N ASP A 341 -14.40 -16.43 -19.64
CA ASP A 341 -13.92 -15.09 -19.95
C ASP A 341 -14.82 -14.01 -19.32
N LEU A 342 -14.24 -12.86 -18.96
CA LEU A 342 -14.99 -11.72 -18.41
C LEU A 342 -15.88 -11.06 -19.46
N PHE A 343 -15.49 -11.18 -20.72
CA PHE A 343 -16.23 -10.74 -21.89
C PHE A 343 -16.45 -11.95 -22.79
N PRO A 344 -17.68 -12.21 -23.22
CA PRO A 344 -17.97 -13.40 -23.99
C PRO A 344 -17.16 -13.38 -25.29
N ASP A 345 -16.53 -14.51 -25.65
CA ASP A 345 -15.79 -14.74 -26.92
C ASP A 345 -16.53 -14.29 -28.18
N SER A 346 -17.85 -14.17 -28.09
CA SER A 346 -18.73 -13.56 -29.09
C SER A 346 -18.43 -12.07 -29.42
N ILE A 347 -17.58 -11.38 -28.64
CA ILE A 347 -17.11 -10.02 -28.93
C ILE A 347 -15.58 -10.05 -29.13
N PRO A 348 -15.10 -10.31 -30.36
CA PRO A 348 -13.71 -10.71 -30.64
C PRO A 348 -12.64 -9.66 -30.29
N VAL A 349 -13.02 -8.40 -30.11
CA VAL A 349 -12.09 -7.31 -29.75
C VAL A 349 -11.94 -7.17 -28.23
N LEU A 350 -12.96 -7.54 -27.45
CA LEU A 350 -12.98 -7.35 -25.98
C LEU A 350 -12.34 -8.52 -25.23
N GLY A 351 -12.55 -9.76 -25.66
CA GLY A 351 -11.88 -10.93 -25.07
C GLY A 351 -10.36 -10.89 -25.22
N ALA A 352 -9.86 -10.57 -26.43
CA ALA A 352 -8.43 -10.44 -26.69
C ALA A 352 -7.76 -9.28 -25.92
N VAL A 353 -8.51 -8.22 -25.59
CA VAL A 353 -8.02 -7.11 -24.77
C VAL A 353 -7.89 -7.52 -23.30
N ASP A 354 -8.78 -8.37 -22.81
CA ASP A 354 -8.83 -8.82 -21.43
C ASP A 354 -7.68 -9.78 -21.08
N ASP A 355 -7.47 -10.79 -21.92
CA ASP A 355 -6.31 -11.69 -21.87
C ASP A 355 -4.98 -10.92 -21.97
N ALA A 356 -4.93 -9.92 -22.87
CA ALA A 356 -3.78 -9.06 -23.01
C ALA A 356 -3.56 -8.18 -21.78
N LEU A 357 -4.62 -7.66 -21.15
CA LEU A 357 -4.51 -6.82 -19.96
C LEU A 357 -3.98 -7.61 -18.78
N ILE A 358 -4.47 -8.83 -18.55
CA ILE A 358 -4.07 -9.69 -17.44
C ILE A 358 -2.67 -10.24 -17.65
N SER A 359 -2.34 -10.66 -18.87
CA SER A 359 -0.98 -11.07 -19.25
C SER A 359 0.02 -9.92 -19.10
N LEU A 360 -0.37 -8.69 -19.46
CA LEU A 360 0.48 -7.50 -19.38
C LEU A 360 0.65 -6.99 -17.94
N VAL A 361 -0.40 -7.06 -17.11
CA VAL A 361 -0.33 -6.76 -15.67
C VAL A 361 0.54 -7.78 -14.93
N GLY A 362 0.38 -9.08 -15.24
CA GLY A 362 1.22 -10.15 -14.70
C GLY A 362 2.68 -9.99 -15.12
N ALA A 363 2.94 -9.79 -16.41
CA ALA A 363 4.30 -9.59 -16.94
C ALA A 363 4.96 -8.32 -16.38
N ALA A 364 4.23 -7.21 -16.27
CA ALA A 364 4.75 -5.95 -15.72
C ALA A 364 5.22 -6.08 -14.26
N GLN A 365 4.52 -6.87 -13.43
CA GLN A 365 4.94 -7.12 -12.04
C GLN A 365 6.27 -7.88 -11.94
N TRP A 366 6.47 -8.86 -12.82
CA TRP A 366 7.70 -9.66 -12.84
C TRP A 366 8.87 -8.90 -13.47
N LEU A 367 8.63 -8.09 -14.50
CA LEU A 367 9.63 -7.22 -15.13
C LEU A 367 10.23 -6.21 -14.15
N ASP A 368 9.42 -5.60 -13.28
CA ASP A 368 9.90 -4.66 -12.26
C ASP A 368 10.81 -5.35 -11.21
N THR A 369 10.58 -6.65 -10.96
CA THR A 369 11.40 -7.46 -10.05
C THR A 369 12.76 -7.80 -10.66
N ILE A 370 12.78 -8.12 -11.95
CA ILE A 370 14.02 -8.41 -12.69
C ILE A 370 14.88 -7.15 -12.81
N LYS A 371 14.27 -5.97 -13.04
CA LYS A 371 14.99 -4.68 -13.01
C LYS A 371 15.59 -4.38 -11.64
N ARG A 372 14.88 -4.65 -10.53
CA ARG A 372 15.42 -4.46 -9.17
C ARG A 372 16.60 -5.40 -8.86
N ARG A 373 16.61 -6.63 -9.38
CA ARG A 373 17.75 -7.57 -9.23
C ARG A 373 18.97 -7.18 -10.09
N LYS A 374 18.78 -6.35 -11.12
CA LYS A 374 19.85 -5.81 -11.99
C LYS A 374 20.38 -4.45 -11.52
N LEU A 375 20.42 -4.18 -10.21
CA LEU A 375 21.31 -3.15 -9.70
C LEU A 375 22.75 -3.68 -9.84
N PRO A 376 23.67 -2.94 -10.47
CA PRO A 376 25.04 -3.40 -10.63
C PRO A 376 25.68 -3.53 -9.24
N GLY A 377 26.19 -4.73 -8.94
CA GLY A 377 27.13 -4.92 -7.85
C GLY A 377 28.34 -3.99 -7.99
N PRO A 378 29.08 -3.74 -6.91
CA PRO A 378 30.26 -2.86 -6.98
C PRO A 378 31.19 -3.34 -8.10
N PRO A 379 31.79 -2.41 -8.89
CA PRO A 379 32.74 -2.80 -9.90
C PRO A 379 33.85 -3.60 -9.23
N ALA A 380 34.10 -4.81 -9.74
CA ALA A 380 35.26 -5.58 -9.37
C ALA A 380 36.48 -4.69 -9.59
N ARG A 381 37.28 -4.50 -8.53
CA ARG A 381 38.57 -3.82 -8.62
C ARG A 381 39.44 -4.63 -9.58
N GLY A 382 39.69 -4.06 -10.76
CA GLY A 382 40.76 -4.43 -11.67
C GLY A 382 41.78 -3.31 -11.67
#